data_AF-A0A2W4L2M0-F1
#
_entry.id   AF-A0A2W4L2M0-F1
#
_cell.length_a   1.000
_cell.length_b   1.000
_cell.length_c   1.000
_cell.angle_alpha   90.00
_cell.angle_beta   90.00
_cell.angle_gamma   90.00
#
_symmetry.space_group_name_H-M   'P 1'
#
loop_
_entity.id
_entity.type
_entity.pdbx_description
1 polymer ?
#
loop_
_entity_poly.entity_id
_entity_poly.type
_entity_poly.pdbx_seq_one_letter_code
_entity_poly.pdbx_strand_id
1 'polypeptide(L)'
;MIDIHKRSGYTVIPNDLLRPEIISARAWGVYAFLRSLPDGWRGNLVDFMDWFTESPGELDAAMHELIAAGYVDQAETEYLLTDEVDEQ
;
A
#
# COMPACT_ATOMS: atom_id res chain seq x y z
N MET A 1 17.59 -16.12 -29.20
CA MET A 1 18.30 -15.31 -28.20
C MET A 1 17.37 -14.18 -27.84
N ILE A 2 16.98 -14.05 -26.57
CA ILE A 2 16.06 -12.99 -26.13
C ILE A 2 16.88 -12.03 -25.27
N ASP A 3 17.00 -10.80 -25.73
CA ASP A 3 17.59 -9.71 -24.96
C ASP A 3 16.53 -9.14 -24.01
N ILE A 4 16.88 -9.09 -22.72
CA ILE A 4 16.07 -8.44 -21.69
C ILE A 4 16.63 -7.04 -21.48
N HIS A 5 15.92 -6.03 -21.96
CA HIS A 5 16.24 -4.64 -21.69
C HIS A 5 15.68 -4.22 -20.33
N LYS A 6 16.53 -3.82 -19.38
CA LYS A 6 16.08 -3.11 -18.17
C LYS A 6 15.58 -1.74 -18.58
N ARG A 7 14.26 -1.56 -18.65
CA ARG A 7 13.66 -0.22 -18.69
C ARG A 7 13.85 0.42 -17.31
N SER A 8 14.28 1.68 -17.26
CA SER A 8 14.25 2.47 -16.02
C SER A 8 12.80 2.74 -15.60
N GLY A 9 12.52 2.79 -14.30
CA GLY A 9 11.15 3.00 -13.78
C GLY A 9 10.35 1.69 -13.65
N TYR A 10 10.85 0.75 -12.86
CA TYR A 10 10.17 -0.50 -12.55
C TYR A 10 9.99 -0.67 -11.05
N THR A 11 8.86 -1.26 -10.68
CA THR A 11 8.58 -1.68 -9.31
C THR A 11 9.09 -3.09 -9.09
N VAL A 12 9.83 -3.32 -7.99
CA VAL A 12 10.24 -4.66 -7.56
C VAL A 12 9.28 -5.16 -6.49
N ILE A 13 8.75 -6.36 -6.69
CA ILE A 13 7.80 -7.02 -5.79
C ILE A 13 8.39 -8.36 -5.34
N PRO A 14 8.27 -8.74 -4.06
CA PRO A 14 8.70 -10.06 -3.58
C PRO A 14 7.91 -11.19 -4.27
N ASN A 15 8.61 -12.19 -4.79
CA ASN A 15 7.95 -13.33 -5.46
C ASN A 15 7.04 -14.12 -4.53
N ASP A 16 7.34 -14.16 -3.23
CA ASP A 16 6.52 -14.88 -2.25
C ASP A 16 5.13 -14.25 -2.07
N LEU A 17 4.99 -12.94 -2.32
CA LEU A 17 3.69 -12.26 -2.34
C LEU A 17 2.80 -12.78 -3.46
N LEU A 18 3.40 -13.14 -4.62
CA LEU A 18 2.68 -13.55 -5.84
C LEU A 18 2.19 -15.01 -5.81
N ARG A 19 2.24 -15.65 -4.64
CA ARG A 19 1.67 -16.98 -4.44
C ARG A 19 0.16 -16.86 -4.22
N PRO A 20 -0.69 -17.62 -4.94
CA PRO A 20 -2.15 -17.48 -4.85
C PRO A 20 -2.75 -17.69 -3.46
N GLU A 21 -2.02 -18.36 -2.55
CA GLU A 21 -2.48 -18.64 -1.19
C GLU A 21 -2.20 -17.49 -0.20
N ILE A 22 -1.42 -16.48 -0.59
CA ILE A 22 -0.96 -15.43 0.31
C ILE A 22 -1.92 -14.26 0.31
N ILE A 23 -2.18 -13.69 -0.86
CA ILE A 23 -3.16 -12.63 -1.07
C ILE A 23 -3.82 -12.78 -2.45
N SER A 24 -4.93 -12.09 -2.64
CA SER A 24 -5.66 -12.06 -3.90
C SER A 24 -4.86 -11.37 -5.02
N ALA A 25 -5.18 -11.71 -6.27
CA ALA A 25 -4.61 -11.03 -7.43
C ALA A 25 -4.91 -9.51 -7.47
N ARG A 26 -6.03 -9.11 -6.86
CA ARG A 26 -6.36 -7.70 -6.64
C ARG A 26 -5.34 -7.05 -5.72
N ALA A 27 -5.08 -7.65 -4.56
CA ALA A 27 -4.10 -7.15 -3.61
C ALA A 27 -2.67 -7.11 -4.22
N TRP A 28 -2.32 -8.00 -5.15
CA TRP A 28 -1.09 -7.86 -5.95
C TRP A 28 -1.04 -6.56 -6.73
N GLY A 29 -2.12 -6.21 -7.43
CA GLY A 29 -2.23 -4.98 -8.20
C GLY A 29 -2.12 -3.73 -7.32
N VAL A 30 -2.82 -3.73 -6.19
CA VAL A 30 -2.77 -2.64 -5.19
C VAL A 30 -1.34 -2.47 -4.66
N TYR A 31 -0.69 -3.56 -4.25
CA TYR A 31 0.70 -3.51 -3.76
C TYR A 31 1.69 -3.04 -4.83
N ALA A 32 1.54 -3.51 -6.06
CA ALA A 32 2.39 -3.10 -7.18
C ALA A 32 2.32 -1.59 -7.42
N PHE A 33 1.12 -1.02 -7.33
CA PHE A 33 0.92 0.41 -7.44
C PHE A 33 1.53 1.15 -6.24
N LEU A 34 1.26 0.71 -5.00
CA LEU A 34 1.84 1.31 -3.78
C LEU A 34 3.37 1.36 -3.84
N ARG A 35 4.02 0.28 -4.28
CA ARG A 35 5.49 0.20 -4.42
C ARG A 35 6.05 1.02 -5.59
N SER A 36 5.21 1.54 -6.47
CA SER A 36 5.62 2.49 -7.52
C SER A 36 5.70 3.94 -7.01
N LEU A 37 5.11 4.23 -5.85
CA LEU A 37 5.16 5.55 -5.21
C LEU A 37 6.53 5.78 -4.53
N PRO A 38 6.91 7.05 -4.26
CA PRO A 38 8.13 7.36 -3.52
C PRO A 38 8.15 6.70 -2.13
N ASP A 39 9.34 6.29 -1.67
CA ASP A 39 9.50 5.72 -0.33
C ASP A 39 9.05 6.72 0.75
N GLY A 40 8.40 6.21 1.80
CA GLY A 40 7.85 7.02 2.89
C GLY A 40 6.53 7.71 2.56
N TRP A 41 5.91 7.39 1.42
CA TRP A 41 4.57 7.86 1.10
C TRP A 41 3.58 7.47 2.20
N ARG A 42 2.78 8.44 2.62
CA ARG A 42 1.68 8.30 3.58
C ARG A 42 0.45 8.93 2.98
N GLY A 43 -0.68 8.26 3.08
CA GLY A 43 -1.94 8.80 2.61
C GLY A 43 -3.13 8.07 3.22
N ASN A 44 -4.30 8.64 3.04
CA ASN A 44 -5.54 8.05 3.50
C ASN A 44 -6.04 7.03 2.46
N LEU A 45 -6.57 5.90 2.95
CA LEU A 45 -7.21 4.90 2.10
C LEU A 45 -8.34 5.50 1.26
N VAL A 46 -9.08 6.47 1.81
CA VAL A 46 -10.16 7.18 1.10
C VAL A 46 -9.63 7.90 -0.14
N ASP A 47 -8.52 8.63 -0.03
CA ASP A 47 -7.90 9.30 -1.18
C ASP A 47 -7.36 8.29 -2.20
N PHE A 48 -6.97 7.10 -1.72
CA PHE A 48 -6.54 5.99 -2.55
C PHE A 48 -7.67 5.40 -3.39
N MET A 49 -8.90 5.40 -2.86
CA MET A 49 -10.07 4.84 -3.55
C MET A 49 -10.36 5.55 -4.88
N ASP A 50 -10.04 6.84 -4.98
CA ASP A 50 -10.27 7.63 -6.20
C ASP A 50 -9.30 7.27 -7.35
N TRP A 51 -8.21 6.53 -7.07
CA TRP A 51 -7.20 6.17 -8.07
C TRP A 51 -7.46 4.82 -8.73
N PHE A 52 -8.36 4.02 -8.17
CA PHE A 52 -8.70 2.69 -8.67
C PHE A 52 -10.11 2.68 -9.26
N THR A 53 -10.33 1.80 -10.23
CA THR A 53 -11.67 1.54 -10.79
C THR A 53 -12.48 0.54 -9.97
N GLU A 54 -11.86 -0.06 -8.94
CA GLU A 54 -12.48 -1.03 -8.02
C GLU A 54 -13.44 -0.34 -7.06
N SER A 55 -14.38 -1.10 -6.50
CA SER A 55 -15.27 -0.54 -5.47
C SER A 55 -14.54 -0.29 -4.14
N PRO A 56 -15.02 0.64 -3.29
CA PRO A 56 -14.45 0.90 -1.97
C PRO A 56 -14.26 -0.36 -1.11
N GLY A 57 -15.25 -1.27 -1.12
CA GLY A 57 -15.18 -2.51 -0.33
C GLY A 57 -14.15 -3.50 -0.86
N GLU A 58 -13.92 -3.54 -2.17
CA GLU A 58 -12.90 -4.40 -2.78
C GLU A 58 -11.49 -3.89 -2.51
N LEU A 59 -11.30 -2.56 -2.51
CA LEU A 59 -10.02 -1.95 -2.18
C LEU A 59 -9.72 -2.08 -0.68
N ASP A 60 -10.72 -1.89 0.17
CA ASP A 60 -10.61 -2.10 1.62
C ASP A 60 -10.22 -3.56 1.95
N ALA A 61 -10.88 -4.54 1.32
CA ALA A 61 -10.51 -5.95 1.47
C ALA A 61 -9.06 -6.22 1.04
N ALA A 62 -8.62 -5.67 -0.11
CA ALA A 62 -7.26 -5.82 -0.59
C ALA A 62 -6.22 -5.20 0.36
N MET A 63 -6.53 -4.05 0.96
CA MET A 63 -5.66 -3.43 1.95
C MET A 63 -5.57 -4.22 3.25
N HIS A 64 -6.69 -4.77 3.72
CA HIS A 64 -6.71 -5.68 4.87
C HIS A 64 -5.87 -6.93 4.62
N GLU A 65 -5.93 -7.52 3.42
CA GLU A 65 -5.06 -8.64 3.04
C GLU A 65 -3.56 -8.25 3.11
N LEU A 66 -3.21 -7.08 2.59
CA LEU A 66 -1.82 -6.60 2.59
C LEU A 66 -1.28 -6.31 3.99
N ILE A 67 -2.11 -5.75 4.86
CA ILE A 67 -1.77 -5.49 6.26
C ILE A 67 -1.62 -6.81 7.02
N ALA A 68 -2.58 -7.74 6.86
CA ALA A 68 -2.53 -9.04 7.52
C ALA A 68 -1.31 -9.88 7.08
N ALA A 69 -0.89 -9.74 5.83
CA ALA A 69 0.30 -10.39 5.29
C ALA A 69 1.62 -9.66 5.62
N GLY A 70 1.57 -8.48 6.27
CA GLY A 70 2.74 -7.72 6.72
C GLY A 70 3.46 -6.93 5.62
N TYR A 71 2.78 -6.62 4.52
CA TYR A 71 3.34 -5.87 3.39
C TYR A 71 3.01 -4.37 3.41
N VAL A 72 2.03 -3.98 4.21
CA VAL A 72 1.63 -2.58 4.45
C VAL A 72 1.42 -2.40 5.96
N ASP A 73 1.99 -1.33 6.50
CA ASP A 73 1.76 -0.95 7.90
C ASP A 73 0.63 0.05 8.00
N GLN A 74 -0.25 -0.12 8.98
CA GLN A 74 -1.19 0.91 9.37
C GLN A 74 -0.47 1.88 10.30
N ALA A 75 -0.32 3.14 9.86
CA ALA A 75 0.20 4.18 10.75
C ALA A 75 -0.82 4.42 11.88
N GLU A 76 -0.39 4.27 13.13
CA GLU A 76 -1.17 4.76 14.26
C GLU A 76 -1.28 6.28 14.15
N THR A 77 -2.50 6.81 14.27
CA THR A 77 -2.69 8.25 14.46
C THR A 77 -2.13 8.59 15.84
N GLU A 78 -0.87 8.97 15.89
CA GLU A 78 -0.27 9.54 17.09
C GLU A 78 -0.93 10.92 17.30
N TYR A 79 -1.95 10.98 18.15
CA TYR A 79 -2.46 12.24 18.66
C TYR A 79 -1.32 12.90 19.44
N LEU A 80 -0.68 13.91 18.84
CA LEU A 80 0.12 14.87 19.58
C LEU A 80 -0.85 15.57 20.55
N LEU A 81 -0.89 15.09 21.79
CA LEU A 81 -1.39 15.84 22.95
C LEU A 81 -0.41 16.99 23.20
N THR A 82 -0.45 18.01 22.36
CA THR A 82 -0.04 19.35 22.74
C THR A 82 -1.30 20.11 23.13
N ASP A 83 -1.95 19.65 24.20
CA ASP A 83 -2.65 20.59 25.05
C ASP A 83 -1.54 21.23 25.89
N GLU A 84 -1.04 22.36 25.40
CA GLU A 84 -0.40 23.35 26.25
C GLU A 84 -1.35 23.59 27.42
N VAL A 85 -0.99 23.06 28.59
CA VAL A 85 -1.53 23.56 29.85
C VAL A 85 -0.97 24.97 29.94
N ASP A 86 -1.77 25.92 29.49
CA ASP A 86 -1.59 27.35 29.71
C ASP A 86 -1.44 27.55 31.23
N GLU A 87 -0.20 27.59 31.71
CA GLU A 87 0.13 28.20 32.98
C GLU A 87 -0.03 29.72 32.80
N GLN A 88 -1.11 30.27 33.36
CA GLN A 88 -1.12 31.55 34.06
C GLN A 88 -2.42 31.81 34.84
#